data_AF-A0A916VK06-F1
#
_entry.id   AF-A0A916VK06-F1
#
_cell.length_a   1.000
_cell.length_b   1.000
_cell.length_c   1.000
_cell.angle_alpha   90.00
_cell.angle_beta   90.00
_cell.angle_gamma   90.00
#
_symmetry.space_group_name_H-M   'P 1'
#
loop_
_entity.id
_entity.type
_entity.pdbx_description
1 polymer ?
#
loop_
_entity_poly.entity_id
_entity_poly.type
_entity_poly.pdbx_seq_one_letter_code
_entity_poly.pdbx_strand_id
1 'polypeptide(L)'
;MSVLRSDLQVALDDLHVALMASADDYRDAAEFVSDDTVKELFVQIAEKRQVLAQSAEKAIRASDDLPSAPDPDRQTGQHFLQRLEAAFSADQTVEIIEQRLTEESQLEQLVSAAEMSVMDKEYPSLRPDCLKSIKEAREELDRAKKRQ
;
A
#
# COMPACT_ATOMS: atom_id res chain seq x y z
N MET A 1 28.68 4.47 10.60
CA MET A 1 27.30 4.48 10.10
C MET A 1 26.70 5.83 10.43
N SER A 2 26.15 6.53 9.43
CA SER A 2 25.44 7.78 9.67
C SER A 2 24.01 7.43 10.06
N VAL A 3 23.55 7.87 11.23
CA VAL A 3 22.21 7.57 11.78
C VAL A 3 21.12 7.89 10.75
N LEU A 4 21.27 8.99 10.01
CA LEU A 4 20.39 9.44 8.94
C LEU A 4 20.18 8.44 7.79
N ARG A 5 21.19 7.61 7.48
CA ARG A 5 21.08 6.60 6.42
C ARG A 5 20.22 5.42 6.89
N SER A 6 20.31 5.08 8.17
CA SER A 6 19.48 4.04 8.80
C SER A 6 18.01 4.47 8.85
N ASP A 7 17.73 5.72 9.22
CA ASP A 7 16.35 6.24 9.27
C ASP A 7 15.71 6.29 7.87
N LEU A 8 16.48 6.65 6.84
CA LEU A 8 16.05 6.62 5.45
C LEU A 8 15.71 5.21 4.97
N GLN A 9 16.57 4.23 5.30
CA GLN A 9 16.38 2.83 4.92
C GLN A 9 15.14 2.24 5.60
N VAL A 10 14.94 2.53 6.88
CA VAL A 10 13.75 2.09 7.62
C VAL A 10 12.48 2.69 7.00
N ALA A 11 12.47 4.00 6.73
CA ALA A 11 11.31 4.65 6.11
C ALA A 11 10.96 4.07 4.72
N LEU A 12 11.98 3.78 3.89
CA LEU A 12 11.78 3.19 2.57
C LEU A 12 11.30 1.72 2.65
N ASP A 13 11.83 0.93 3.58
CA ASP A 13 11.41 -0.47 3.80
C ASP A 13 9.97 -0.52 4.34
N ASP A 14 9.64 0.32 5.31
CA ASP A 14 8.28 0.44 5.85
C ASP A 14 7.28 0.86 4.76
N LEU A 15 7.64 1.83 3.92
CA LEU A 15 6.82 2.23 2.78
C LEU A 15 6.63 1.09 1.77
N HIS A 16 7.71 0.38 1.43
CA HIS A 16 7.68 -0.74 0.51
C HIS A 16 6.76 -1.86 1.01
N VAL A 17 6.92 -2.26 2.27
CA VAL A 17 6.09 -3.29 2.92
C VAL A 17 4.62 -2.86 2.95
N ALA A 18 4.33 -1.61 3.34
CA ALA A 18 2.96 -1.11 3.39
C ALA A 18 2.28 -1.08 2.01
N LEU A 19 3.01 -0.72 0.95
CA LEU A 19 2.50 -0.72 -0.42
C LEU A 19 2.25 -2.13 -0.95
N MET A 20 3.14 -3.08 -0.64
CA MET A 20 2.95 -4.49 -1.00
C MET A 20 1.74 -5.09 -0.29
N ALA A 21 1.63 -4.90 1.03
CA ALA A 21 0.49 -5.35 1.82
C ALA A 21 -0.82 -4.79 1.26
N SER A 22 -0.87 -3.48 0.98
CA SER A 22 -2.04 -2.86 0.35
C SER A 22 -2.38 -3.47 -1.00
N ALA A 23 -1.39 -3.78 -1.85
CA ALA A 23 -1.64 -4.40 -3.15
C ALA A 23 -2.26 -5.80 -3.01
N ASP A 24 -1.73 -6.61 -2.09
CA ASP A 24 -2.24 -7.96 -1.85
C ASP A 24 -3.63 -7.91 -1.20
N ASP A 25 -3.85 -7.01 -0.24
CA ASP A 25 -5.16 -6.75 0.37
C ASP A 25 -6.23 -6.43 -0.70
N TYR A 26 -5.91 -5.61 -1.71
CA TYR A 26 -6.85 -5.33 -2.80
C TYR A 26 -7.12 -6.54 -3.69
N ARG A 27 -6.12 -7.39 -3.93
CA ARG A 27 -6.30 -8.62 -4.70
C ARG A 27 -7.21 -9.59 -3.98
N ASP A 28 -6.94 -9.82 -2.70
CA ASP A 28 -7.76 -10.69 -1.86
C ASP A 28 -9.19 -10.16 -1.81
N ALA A 29 -9.38 -8.85 -1.59
CA ALA A 29 -10.70 -8.22 -1.59
C ALA A 29 -11.46 -8.40 -2.92
N ALA A 30 -10.75 -8.45 -4.06
CA ALA A 30 -11.38 -8.66 -5.36
C ALA A 30 -11.96 -10.08 -5.50
N GLU A 31 -11.44 -11.07 -4.76
CA GLU A 31 -11.99 -12.43 -4.77
C GLU A 31 -13.32 -12.55 -4.01
N PHE A 32 -13.58 -11.65 -3.06
CA PHE A 32 -14.78 -11.67 -2.21
C PHE A 32 -15.91 -10.75 -2.69
N VAL A 33 -15.62 -9.80 -3.58
CA VAL A 33 -16.65 -8.93 -4.16
C VAL A 33 -17.37 -9.63 -5.30
N SER A 34 -18.69 -9.45 -5.44
CA SER A 34 -19.45 -10.02 -6.57
C SER A 34 -19.58 -9.08 -7.77
N ASP A 35 -19.45 -7.76 -7.56
CA ASP A 35 -19.52 -6.75 -8.62
C ASP A 35 -18.21 -6.67 -9.41
N ASP A 36 -18.26 -7.05 -10.70
CA ASP A 36 -17.09 -7.06 -11.58
C ASP A 36 -16.45 -5.67 -11.77
N THR A 37 -17.23 -4.58 -11.69
CA THR A 37 -16.72 -3.21 -11.75
C THR A 37 -15.84 -2.91 -10.54
N VAL A 38 -16.26 -3.36 -9.37
CA VAL A 38 -15.50 -3.16 -8.12
C VAL A 38 -14.28 -4.07 -8.09
N LYS A 39 -14.38 -5.31 -8.60
CA LYS A 39 -13.21 -6.18 -8.78
C LYS A 39 -12.16 -5.54 -9.68
N GLU A 40 -12.55 -5.06 -10.86
CA GLU A 40 -11.63 -4.38 -11.78
C GLU A 40 -10.99 -3.15 -11.14
N LEU A 41 -11.75 -2.40 -10.34
CA LEU A 41 -11.22 -1.27 -9.59
C LEU A 41 -10.15 -1.72 -8.58
N PHE A 42 -10.43 -2.76 -7.78
CA PHE A 42 -9.47 -3.26 -6.80
C PHE A 42 -8.19 -3.77 -7.47
N VAL A 43 -8.30 -4.50 -8.58
CA VAL A 43 -7.15 -4.95 -9.37
C VAL A 43 -6.33 -3.75 -9.87
N GLN A 44 -6.97 -2.71 -10.41
CA GLN A 44 -6.28 -1.50 -10.85
C GLN A 44 -5.55 -0.77 -9.72
N ILE A 45 -6.17 -0.68 -8.53
CA ILE A 45 -5.51 -0.08 -7.36
C ILE A 45 -4.31 -0.94 -6.94
N ALA A 46 -4.46 -2.27 -6.89
CA ALA A 46 -3.38 -3.20 -6.58
C ALA A 46 -2.18 -3.04 -7.53
N GLU A 47 -2.43 -2.91 -8.83
CA GLU A 47 -1.38 -2.67 -9.83
C GLU A 47 -0.66 -1.33 -9.61
N LYS A 48 -1.41 -0.24 -9.35
CA LYS A 48 -0.81 1.07 -9.00
C LYS A 48 0.07 0.96 -7.76
N ARG A 49 -0.38 0.23 -6.73
CA ARG A 49 0.38 -0.02 -5.49
C ARG A 49 1.67 -0.78 -5.77
N GLN A 50 1.62 -1.81 -6.61
CA GLN A 50 2.82 -2.55 -7.00
C GLN A 50 3.85 -1.70 -7.73
N VAL A 51 3.43 -0.80 -8.62
CA VAL A 51 4.34 0.12 -9.32
C VAL A 51 5.04 1.06 -8.32
N LEU A 52 4.31 1.56 -7.33
CA LEU A 52 4.89 2.36 -6.24
C LEU A 52 5.83 1.55 -5.36
N ALA A 53 5.47 0.31 -5.01
CA ALA A 53 6.33 -0.60 -4.26
C ALA A 53 7.64 -0.85 -5.00
N GLN A 54 7.60 -1.15 -6.30
CA GLN A 54 8.81 -1.30 -7.12
C GLN A 54 9.66 -0.02 -7.16
N SER A 55 9.03 1.15 -7.08
CA SER A 55 9.75 2.43 -7.03
C SER A 55 10.45 2.63 -5.69
N ALA A 56 9.79 2.28 -4.58
CA ALA A 56 10.40 2.25 -3.25
C ALA A 56 11.54 1.21 -3.17
N GLU A 57 11.34 0.02 -3.74
CA GLU A 57 12.35 -1.04 -3.80
C GLU A 57 13.61 -0.60 -4.57
N LYS A 58 13.44 0.12 -5.69
CA LYS A 58 14.55 0.74 -6.42
C LYS A 58 15.27 1.79 -5.57
N ALA A 59 14.55 2.59 -4.80
CA ALA A 59 15.13 3.57 -3.89
C ALA A 59 15.91 2.90 -2.74
N ILE A 60 15.40 1.78 -2.18
CA ILE A 60 16.11 0.96 -1.20
C ILE A 60 17.43 0.46 -1.80
N ARG A 61 17.38 -0.16 -2.99
CA ARG A 61 18.58 -0.66 -3.69
C ARG A 61 19.60 0.43 -3.99
N ALA A 62 19.14 1.60 -4.45
CA ALA A 62 20.01 2.74 -4.73
C ALA A 62 20.63 3.32 -3.44
N SER A 63 19.93 3.22 -2.31
CA SER A 63 20.46 3.61 -1.01
C SER A 63 21.50 2.62 -0.46
N ASP A 64 21.52 1.37 -0.94
CA ASP A 64 22.32 0.24 -0.43
C ASP A 64 23.65 -0.02 -1.16
N ASP A 65 23.88 0.55 -2.35
CA ASP A 65 25.15 0.54 -3.11
C ASP A 65 25.95 -0.80 -3.15
N LEU A 66 25.28 -1.96 -3.24
CA LEU A 66 25.85 -3.27 -3.59
C LEU A 66 24.76 -4.24 -4.10
N PRO A 67 25.10 -5.27 -4.90
CA PRO A 67 24.15 -6.09 -5.63
C PRO A 67 23.59 -7.18 -4.72
N SER A 68 22.58 -6.84 -3.93
CA SER A 68 21.70 -7.87 -3.39
C SER A 68 20.65 -8.14 -4.46
N ALA A 69 20.79 -9.33 -5.06
CA ALA A 69 19.78 -9.97 -5.90
C ALA A 69 18.38 -9.80 -5.28
N PRO A 70 17.30 -9.86 -6.08
CA PRO A 70 15.95 -9.85 -5.50
C PRO A 70 15.88 -10.96 -4.45
N ASP A 71 15.78 -10.58 -3.16
CA ASP A 71 15.55 -11.52 -2.07
C ASP A 71 14.05 -11.83 -2.09
N PRO A 72 13.63 -13.02 -2.54
CA PRO A 72 12.22 -13.42 -2.52
C PRO A 72 11.70 -13.72 -1.11
N ASP A 73 12.48 -13.45 -0.04
CA ASP A 73 12.30 -14.08 1.27
C ASP A 73 11.75 -13.17 2.38
N ARG A 74 11.36 -11.92 2.11
CA ARG A 74 10.59 -11.14 3.11
C ARG A 74 9.10 -11.30 2.92
N GLN A 75 8.65 -12.51 3.19
CA GLN A 75 7.26 -12.85 3.49
C GLN A 75 6.86 -12.30 4.88
N THR A 76 6.99 -10.98 5.11
CA THR A 76 6.51 -10.33 6.34
C THR A 76 5.10 -9.78 6.09
N GLY A 77 4.19 -10.65 5.68
CA GLY A 77 2.77 -10.36 5.48
C GLY A 77 1.86 -10.98 6.53
N GLN A 78 2.36 -11.33 7.72
CA GLN A 78 1.68 -12.31 8.59
C GLN A 78 0.88 -11.76 9.77
N HIS A 79 0.69 -10.45 9.93
CA HIS A 79 -0.07 -9.95 11.10
C HIS A 79 -1.24 -9.02 10.84
N PHE A 80 -1.48 -8.56 9.61
CA PHE A 80 -2.68 -7.74 9.31
C PHE A 80 -3.89 -8.59 8.88
N LEU A 81 -3.64 -9.74 8.23
CA LEU A 81 -4.67 -10.61 7.64
C LEU A 81 -5.58 -11.34 8.64
N GLN A 82 -5.11 -11.66 9.85
CA GLN A 82 -5.90 -12.45 10.82
C GLN A 82 -7.16 -11.74 11.34
N ARG A 83 -7.30 -10.42 11.13
CA ARG A 83 -8.53 -9.68 11.45
C ARG A 83 -9.53 -9.62 10.29
N LEU A 84 -9.12 -10.00 9.08
CA LEU A 84 -9.90 -9.83 7.85
C LEU A 84 -10.91 -10.97 7.65
N GLU A 85 -10.52 -12.24 7.78
CA GLU A 85 -11.40 -13.38 7.46
C GLU A 85 -12.67 -13.49 8.31
N ALA A 86 -12.69 -12.90 9.52
CA ALA A 86 -13.77 -13.11 10.49
C ALA A 86 -15.00 -12.21 10.31
N ALA A 87 -14.97 -11.22 9.40
CA ALA A 87 -15.97 -10.14 9.36
C ALA A 87 -16.96 -10.22 8.19
N PHE A 88 -16.84 -11.17 7.27
CA PHE A 88 -17.55 -11.11 5.99
C PHE A 88 -18.93 -11.79 6.01
N SER A 89 -20.02 -11.01 5.84
CA SER A 89 -21.43 -11.45 5.68
C SER A 89 -22.02 -11.00 4.32
N ALA A 90 -23.20 -11.50 3.93
CA ALA A 90 -23.72 -11.55 2.56
C ALA A 90 -23.99 -10.20 1.82
N ASP A 91 -23.83 -9.03 2.46
CA ASP A 91 -23.85 -7.68 1.85
C ASP A 91 -22.42 -7.09 1.73
N GLN A 92 -21.49 -7.96 1.32
CA GLN A 92 -20.05 -7.82 1.51
C GLN A 92 -19.41 -6.65 0.75
N THR A 93 -19.91 -6.25 -0.42
CA THR A 93 -19.22 -5.27 -1.27
C THR A 93 -19.06 -3.92 -0.59
N VAL A 94 -20.10 -3.42 0.08
CA VAL A 94 -20.05 -2.12 0.76
C VAL A 94 -19.14 -2.19 1.99
N GLU A 95 -19.23 -3.27 2.77
CA GLU A 95 -18.37 -3.50 3.94
C GLU A 95 -16.89 -3.61 3.55
N ILE A 96 -16.59 -4.34 2.47
CA ILE A 96 -15.23 -4.45 1.92
C ILE A 96 -14.73 -3.07 1.47
N ILE A 97 -15.56 -2.27 0.78
CA ILE A 97 -15.17 -0.92 0.36
C ILE A 97 -14.91 0.00 1.58
N GLU A 98 -15.74 -0.06 2.62
CA GLU A 98 -15.53 0.71 3.86
C GLU A 98 -14.25 0.30 4.60
N GLN A 99 -13.95 -0.98 4.60
CA GLN A 99 -12.72 -1.51 5.17
C GLN A 99 -11.49 -1.02 4.40
N ARG A 100 -11.50 -1.10 3.07
CA ARG A 100 -10.43 -0.57 2.22
C ARG A 100 -10.26 0.94 2.41
N LEU A 101 -11.34 1.71 2.53
CA LEU A 101 -11.27 3.14 2.87
C LEU A 101 -10.59 3.41 4.22
N THR A 102 -10.80 2.54 5.21
CA THR A 102 -10.16 2.66 6.52
C THR A 102 -8.66 2.41 6.43
N GLU A 103 -8.26 1.38 5.69
CA GLU A 103 -6.84 1.05 5.47
C GLU A 103 -6.12 2.09 4.63
N GLU A 104 -6.76 2.63 3.60
CA GLU A 104 -6.25 3.78 2.85
C GLU A 104 -5.96 4.97 3.78
N SER A 105 -6.83 5.20 4.77
CA SER A 105 -6.59 6.24 5.77
C SER A 105 -5.44 5.93 6.72
N GLN A 106 -5.19 4.67 7.04
CA GLN A 106 -4.05 4.25 7.86
C GLN A 106 -2.75 4.36 7.07
N LEU A 107 -2.77 3.97 5.79
CA LEU A 107 -1.65 4.14 4.87
C LEU A 107 -1.34 5.63 4.67
N GLU A 108 -2.35 6.48 4.55
CA GLU A 108 -2.17 7.93 4.48
C GLU A 108 -1.48 8.49 5.73
N GLN A 109 -1.87 8.03 6.93
CA GLN A 109 -1.25 8.42 8.18
C GLN A 109 0.21 7.98 8.27
N LEU A 110 0.52 6.76 7.84
CA LEU A 110 1.88 6.24 7.78
C LEU A 110 2.74 7.08 6.82
N VAL A 111 2.29 7.32 5.59
CA VAL A 111 3.02 8.12 4.59
C VAL A 111 3.12 9.60 5.01
N SER A 112 2.15 10.10 5.78
CA SER A 112 2.16 11.47 6.30
C SER A 112 3.00 11.64 7.57
N ALA A 113 3.47 10.55 8.19
CA ALA A 113 4.25 10.60 9.41
C ALA A 113 5.53 11.44 9.24
N ALA A 114 5.94 12.12 10.30
CA ALA A 114 7.17 12.93 10.29
C ALA A 114 8.42 12.08 10.01
N GLU A 115 8.40 10.82 10.43
CA GLU A 115 9.47 9.84 10.20
C GLU A 115 9.68 9.59 8.70
N MET A 116 8.62 9.61 7.90
CA MET A 116 8.69 9.46 6.44
C MET A 116 9.27 10.69 5.72
N SER A 117 9.36 11.85 6.39
CA SER A 117 9.94 13.07 5.78
C SER A 117 11.44 12.96 5.51
N VAL A 118 12.12 11.98 6.09
CA VAL A 118 13.53 11.70 5.81
C VAL A 118 13.75 11.34 4.34
N MET A 119 12.76 10.68 3.71
CA MET A 119 12.80 10.29 2.29
C MET A 119 12.71 11.48 1.36
N ASP A 120 12.04 12.58 1.77
CA ASP A 120 11.82 13.76 0.91
C ASP A 120 13.13 14.44 0.49
N LYS A 121 14.23 14.20 1.23
CA LYS A 121 15.55 14.75 0.91
C LYS A 121 16.20 14.07 -0.30
N GLU A 122 16.04 12.75 -0.43
CA GLU A 122 16.66 11.97 -1.51
C GLU A 122 15.67 11.57 -2.59
N TYR A 123 14.41 11.36 -2.23
CA TYR A 123 13.32 10.92 -3.09
C TYR A 123 12.08 11.81 -2.92
N PRO A 124 12.14 13.09 -3.33
CA PRO A 124 11.07 14.06 -3.10
C PRO A 124 9.75 13.73 -3.83
N SER A 125 9.76 12.81 -4.80
CA SER A 125 8.56 12.39 -5.53
C SER A 125 7.85 11.18 -4.91
N LEU A 126 8.52 10.29 -4.17
CA LEU A 126 7.93 9.05 -3.67
C LEU A 126 6.74 9.30 -2.74
N ARG A 127 6.92 10.17 -1.77
CA ARG A 127 5.88 10.51 -0.79
C ARG A 127 4.67 11.20 -1.43
N PRO A 128 4.81 12.28 -2.24
CA PRO A 128 3.65 12.88 -2.91
C PRO A 128 2.99 11.94 -3.91
N ASP A 129 3.73 11.07 -4.61
CA ASP A 129 3.15 10.07 -5.52
C ASP A 129 2.31 9.04 -4.76
N CYS A 130 2.78 8.59 -3.59
CA CYS A 130 2.00 7.70 -2.70
C CYS A 130 0.73 8.39 -2.19
N LEU A 131 0.84 9.61 -1.67
CA LEU A 131 -0.32 10.39 -1.19
C LEU A 131 -1.34 10.64 -2.30
N LYS A 132 -0.88 10.95 -3.51
CA LYS A 132 -1.74 11.12 -4.67
C LYS A 132 -2.47 9.81 -5.01
N SER A 133 -1.76 8.68 -5.06
CA SER A 133 -2.36 7.38 -5.33
C SER A 133 -3.39 6.97 -4.25
N ILE A 134 -3.12 7.25 -2.97
CA ILE A 134 -4.05 7.03 -1.86
C ILE A 134 -5.32 7.86 -2.05
N LYS A 135 -5.16 9.15 -2.34
CA LYS A 135 -6.30 10.03 -2.56
C LYS A 135 -7.17 9.57 -3.74
N GLU A 136 -6.54 9.22 -4.86
CA GLU A 136 -7.24 8.70 -6.04
C GLU A 136 -8.00 7.41 -5.72
N ALA A 137 -7.36 6.46 -5.02
CA ALA A 137 -8.00 5.21 -4.59
C ALA A 137 -9.23 5.50 -3.69
N ARG A 138 -9.10 6.39 -2.71
CA ARG A 138 -10.23 6.78 -1.82
C ARG A 138 -11.39 7.40 -2.61
N GLU A 139 -11.10 8.27 -3.57
CA GLU A 139 -12.13 8.89 -4.42
C GLU A 139 -12.81 7.87 -5.34
N GLU A 140 -12.07 6.88 -5.86
CA GLU A 140 -12.62 5.78 -6.65
C GLU A 140 -13.49 4.84 -5.79
N LEU A 141 -13.03 4.50 -4.58
CA LEU A 141 -13.77 3.69 -3.61
C LEU A 141 -15.07 4.37 -3.14
N ASP A 142 -15.04 5.66 -2.82
CA ASP A 142 -16.25 6.41 -2.43
C ASP A 142 -17.28 6.48 -3.57
N ARG A 143 -16.80 6.60 -4.81
CA ARG A 143 -17.65 6.53 -6.01
C ARG A 143 -18.23 5.14 -6.21
N ALA A 144 -17.46 4.08 -6.00
CA ALA A 144 -17.93 2.71 -6.07
C ALA A 144 -18.99 2.43 -5.00
N LYS A 145 -18.76 2.87 -3.76
CA LYS A 145 -19.70 2.76 -2.64
C LYS A 145 -21.06 3.39 -2.95
N LYS A 146 -21.08 4.58 -3.57
CA LYS A 146 -22.33 5.29 -3.94
C LYS A 146 -23.12 4.62 -5.08
N ARG A 147 -22.51 3.67 -5.79
CA ARG A 147 -23.12 2.95 -6.92
C ARG A 147 -23.66 1.57 -6.54
N GLN A 148 -23.24 1.05 -5.38
CA GLN A 148 -23.86 -0.13 -4.75
C GLN A 148 -25.20 0.28 -4.12
#